data_AF-A0A966UJV9-F1
#
_entry.id   AF-A0A966UJV9-F1
#
_cell.length_a   1.000
_cell.length_b   1.000
_cell.length_c   1.000
_cell.angle_alpha   90.00
_cell.angle_beta   90.00
_cell.angle_gamma   90.00
#
_symmetry.space_group_name_H-M   'P 1'
#
loop_
_entity.id
_entity.type
_entity.pdbx_description
1 polymer ?
#
loop_
_entity_poly.entity_id
_entity_poly.type
_entity_poly.pdbx_seq_one_letter_code
_entity_poly.pdbx_strand_id
1 'polypeptide(L)'
;HGALDVFASVHSNSDGGDGFVSVEVDPNLAHDTSGTAVAGRDLWNRIDRPNLMIKIPATEEGLPAIRRMIAEGRNVNVTLIFSLDRYQKVMDAYIDGLTERADAGLDVSGVASVASFFISRVDSEVDKRLEAIGTPAALAERGKAAVAQARLAYESFERTFSGSRWNSLATKGARVQRPLWASTSTKNPAYPDTLYVDQLIGPETVNTLPDATVEAFADHGTVARTIDAERTESHRVWSRLTELGVDMSDVSDLLEREGVASFRKSFDELISALTDKRANL
;
A
#
# COMPACT_ATOMS: atom_id res chain seq x y z
N HIS A 1 0.40 27.10 7.68
CA HIS A 1 -0.35 26.23 6.76
C HIS A 1 0.39 24.91 6.67
N GLY A 2 -0.24 23.81 7.11
CA GLY A 2 0.33 22.47 7.00
C GLY A 2 0.02 21.83 5.65
N ALA A 3 0.57 20.64 5.38
CA ALA A 3 0.32 19.91 4.13
C ALA A 3 -1.19 19.68 3.86
N LEU A 4 -1.97 19.38 4.90
CA LEU A 4 -3.42 19.19 4.79
C LEU A 4 -4.13 20.45 4.25
N ASP A 5 -3.68 21.65 4.66
CA ASP A 5 -4.26 22.91 4.18
C ASP A 5 -3.86 23.16 2.71
N VAL A 6 -2.62 22.82 2.33
CA VAL A 6 -2.12 22.95 0.95
C VAL A 6 -2.90 22.07 -0.01
N PHE A 7 -3.23 20.84 0.40
CA PHE A 7 -3.97 19.89 -0.43
C PHE A 7 -5.50 19.98 -0.30
N ALA A 8 -6.03 20.90 0.51
CA ALA A 8 -7.48 21.03 0.72
C ALA A 8 -8.25 21.33 -0.57
N SER A 9 -7.70 22.17 -1.46
CA SER A 9 -8.32 22.49 -2.74
C SER A 9 -8.31 21.31 -3.72
N VAL A 10 -7.25 20.50 -3.72
CA VAL A 10 -7.18 19.27 -4.51
C VAL A 10 -8.23 18.28 -4.00
N HIS A 11 -8.35 18.13 -2.68
CA HIS A 11 -9.37 17.28 -2.08
C HIS A 11 -10.79 17.74 -2.42
N SER A 12 -11.10 19.03 -2.32
CA SER A 12 -12.44 19.51 -2.70
C SER A 12 -12.71 19.36 -4.20
N ASN A 13 -11.74 19.66 -5.07
CA ASN A 13 -11.92 19.63 -6.52
C ASN A 13 -11.99 18.22 -7.10
N SER A 14 -11.43 17.24 -6.38
CA SER A 14 -11.53 15.82 -6.72
C SER A 14 -12.73 15.13 -6.06
N ASP A 15 -13.63 15.90 -5.42
CA ASP A 15 -14.74 15.39 -4.62
C ASP A 15 -14.27 14.37 -3.56
N GLY A 16 -13.14 14.61 -2.91
CA GLY A 16 -12.52 13.70 -1.94
C GLY A 16 -11.88 12.45 -2.56
N GLY A 17 -11.63 12.46 -3.88
CA GLY A 17 -10.92 11.40 -4.58
C GLY A 17 -9.41 11.44 -4.29
N ASP A 18 -8.81 12.63 -4.23
CA ASP A 18 -7.38 12.85 -4.00
C ASP A 18 -7.13 13.99 -2.99
N GLY A 19 -5.89 14.49 -2.90
CA GLY A 19 -5.53 15.56 -1.96
C GLY A 19 -5.41 15.10 -0.50
N PHE A 20 -5.21 13.80 -0.29
CA PHE A 20 -4.99 13.22 1.04
C PHE A 20 -3.56 13.39 1.53
N VAL A 21 -3.41 13.53 2.84
CA VAL A 21 -2.11 13.44 3.54
C VAL A 21 -2.20 12.30 4.54
N SER A 22 -1.24 11.37 4.48
CA SER A 22 -1.18 10.22 5.38
C SER A 22 -0.28 10.49 6.58
N VAL A 23 -0.75 10.15 7.79
CA VAL A 23 0.04 10.18 9.03
C VAL A 23 -0.01 8.81 9.68
N GLU A 24 1.16 8.25 9.99
CA GLU A 24 1.29 6.90 10.52
C GLU A 24 1.15 6.85 12.04
N VAL A 25 0.50 5.79 12.54
CA VAL A 25 0.51 5.46 13.97
C VAL A 25 1.92 5.05 14.42
N ASP A 26 2.18 5.02 15.73
CA ASP A 26 3.45 4.53 16.27
C ASP A 26 3.74 3.10 15.77
N PRO A 27 4.84 2.86 15.02
CA PRO A 27 5.17 1.53 14.50
C PRO A 27 5.39 0.48 15.60
N ASN A 28 5.63 0.88 16.85
CA ASN A 28 5.71 -0.06 17.98
C ASN A 28 4.36 -0.72 18.30
N LEU A 29 3.25 -0.16 17.82
CA LEU A 29 1.90 -0.71 17.98
C LEU A 29 1.51 -1.69 16.87
N ALA A 30 2.40 -2.01 15.92
CA ALA A 30 2.08 -2.85 14.76
C ALA A 30 1.53 -4.25 15.13
N HIS A 31 1.80 -4.74 16.34
CA HIS A 31 1.27 -6.02 16.86
C HIS A 31 0.28 -5.84 18.03
N ASP A 32 -0.23 -4.62 18.24
CA ASP A 32 -1.27 -4.31 19.23
C ASP A 32 -2.50 -3.73 18.51
N THR A 33 -3.48 -4.60 18.25
CA THR A 33 -4.75 -4.21 17.63
C THR A 33 -5.47 -3.08 18.36
N SER A 34 -5.55 -3.17 19.69
CA SER A 34 -6.32 -2.19 20.49
C SER A 34 -5.56 -0.88 20.59
N GLY A 35 -4.26 -0.94 20.87
CA GLY A 35 -3.37 0.22 20.89
C GLY A 35 -3.36 0.96 19.55
N THR A 36 -3.27 0.24 18.43
CA THR A 36 -3.33 0.82 17.07
C THR A 36 -4.64 1.57 16.84
N ALA A 37 -5.78 0.98 17.18
CA ALA A 37 -7.08 1.64 17.00
C ALA A 37 -7.22 2.89 17.87
N VAL A 38 -6.73 2.84 19.11
CA VAL A 38 -6.73 4.00 20.04
C VAL A 38 -5.81 5.10 19.52
N ALA A 39 -4.58 4.78 19.10
CA ALA A 39 -3.65 5.76 18.55
C ALA A 39 -4.17 6.39 17.25
N GLY A 40 -4.78 5.59 16.37
CA GLY A 40 -5.40 6.09 15.13
C GLY A 40 -6.56 7.05 15.42
N ARG A 41 -7.40 6.75 16.42
CA ARG A 41 -8.47 7.64 16.90
C ARG A 41 -7.92 8.96 17.42
N ASP A 42 -6.88 8.89 18.25
CA ASP A 42 -6.25 10.08 18.82
C ASP A 42 -5.70 11.00 17.72
N LEU A 43 -4.91 10.45 16.79
CA LEU A 43 -4.35 11.21 15.67
C LEU A 43 -5.45 11.84 14.81
N TRP A 44 -6.49 11.07 14.47
CA TRP A 44 -7.62 11.58 13.69
C TRP A 44 -8.30 12.77 14.37
N ASN A 45 -8.66 12.62 15.65
CA ASN A 45 -9.38 13.66 16.40
C ASN A 45 -8.51 14.90 16.66
N ARG A 46 -7.20 14.73 16.83
CA ARG A 46 -6.28 15.85 17.08
C ARG A 46 -5.98 16.67 15.83
N ILE A 47 -5.88 16.01 14.68
CA ILE A 47 -5.59 16.68 13.41
C ILE A 47 -6.86 17.29 12.82
N ASP A 48 -8.00 16.59 12.93
CA ASP A 48 -9.33 17.06 12.56
C ASP A 48 -9.40 17.72 11.18
N ARG A 49 -9.05 16.93 10.15
CA ARG A 49 -9.12 17.34 8.73
C ARG A 49 -9.74 16.23 7.88
N PRO A 50 -10.62 16.56 6.92
CA PRO A 50 -11.31 15.57 6.10
C PRO A 50 -10.37 14.82 5.14
N ASN A 51 -9.28 15.47 4.73
CA ASN A 51 -8.28 14.91 3.82
C ASN A 51 -7.10 14.25 4.57
N LEU A 52 -7.28 13.88 5.83
CA LEU A 52 -6.34 13.04 6.56
C LEU A 52 -6.59 11.57 6.22
N MET A 53 -5.51 10.79 6.09
CA MET A 53 -5.54 9.33 6.19
C MET A 53 -4.68 8.88 7.36
N ILE A 54 -5.21 8.00 8.22
CA ILE A 54 -4.39 7.32 9.22
C ILE A 54 -3.70 6.15 8.55
N LYS A 55 -2.37 6.11 8.61
CA LYS A 55 -1.58 5.04 8.02
C LYS A 55 -1.37 3.93 9.04
N ILE A 56 -1.78 2.70 8.68
CA ILE A 56 -1.76 1.53 9.57
C ILE A 56 -1.12 0.35 8.83
N PRO A 57 -0.10 -0.32 9.41
CA PRO A 57 0.47 -1.54 8.85
C PRO A 57 -0.55 -2.67 8.69
N ALA A 58 -0.45 -3.41 7.59
CA ALA A 58 -1.25 -4.60 7.30
C ALA A 58 -0.69 -5.86 7.98
N THR A 59 -0.26 -5.77 9.24
CA THR A 59 0.04 -6.97 10.03
C THR A 59 -1.25 -7.73 10.34
N GLU A 60 -1.16 -8.98 10.82
CA GLU A 60 -2.35 -9.72 11.27
C GLU A 60 -3.14 -8.95 12.33
N GLU A 61 -2.43 -8.32 13.26
CA GLU A 61 -3.02 -7.54 14.34
C GLU A 61 -3.50 -6.15 13.89
N GLY A 62 -2.96 -5.62 12.79
CA GLY A 62 -3.38 -4.35 12.19
C GLY A 62 -4.73 -4.44 11.47
N LEU A 63 -5.06 -5.59 10.86
CA LEU A 63 -6.29 -5.77 10.08
C LEU A 63 -7.58 -5.47 10.87
N PRO A 64 -7.79 -5.95 12.12
CA PRO A 64 -8.98 -5.60 12.87
C PRO A 64 -9.01 -4.11 13.26
N ALA A 65 -7.86 -3.46 13.46
CA ALA A 65 -7.80 -2.03 13.72
C ALA A 65 -8.20 -1.21 12.48
N ILE A 66 -7.74 -1.62 11.29
CA ILE A 66 -8.14 -1.05 10.00
C ILE A 66 -9.67 -1.13 9.84
N ARG A 67 -10.25 -2.33 9.97
CA ARG A 67 -11.71 -2.53 9.89
C ARG A 67 -12.48 -1.60 10.82
N ARG A 68 -12.07 -1.52 12.10
CA ARG A 68 -12.71 -0.65 13.11
C ARG A 68 -12.64 0.83 12.71
N MET A 69 -11.50 1.30 12.22
CA MET A 69 -11.34 2.70 11.79
C MET A 69 -12.21 3.03 10.58
N ILE A 70 -12.33 2.11 9.61
CA ILE A 70 -13.23 2.24 8.46
C ILE A 70 -14.69 2.26 8.90
N ALA A 71 -15.10 1.37 9.80
CA ALA A 71 -16.46 1.34 10.35
C ALA A 71 -16.83 2.64 11.06
N GLU A 72 -15.86 3.24 11.76
CA GLU A 72 -15.98 4.54 12.42
C GLU A 72 -16.00 5.73 11.44
N GLY A 73 -15.83 5.48 10.14
CA GLY A 73 -15.92 6.49 9.08
C GLY A 73 -14.65 7.28 8.88
N ARG A 74 -13.49 6.70 9.23
CA ARG A 74 -12.19 7.36 9.09
C ARG A 74 -11.43 6.83 7.89
N ASN A 75 -10.70 7.71 7.23
CA ASN A 75 -9.89 7.32 6.08
C ASN A 75 -8.60 6.62 6.53
N VAL A 76 -8.26 5.52 5.88
CA VAL A 76 -7.09 4.70 6.24
C VAL A 76 -6.20 4.48 5.02
N ASN A 77 -4.91 4.75 5.18
CA ASN A 77 -3.88 4.27 4.28
C ASN A 77 -3.30 2.97 4.85
N VAL A 78 -3.66 1.84 4.28
CA VAL A 78 -3.12 0.54 4.72
C VAL A 78 -1.72 0.38 4.14
N THR A 79 -0.73 0.00 4.94
CA THR A 79 0.68 -0.07 4.51
C THR A 79 1.36 -1.40 4.78
N LEU A 80 2.60 -1.57 4.31
CA LEU A 80 3.39 -2.81 4.45
C LEU A 80 2.68 -4.05 3.88
N ILE A 81 2.06 -3.92 2.71
CA ILE A 81 1.44 -5.05 2.00
C ILE A 81 2.47 -5.63 1.03
N PHE A 82 2.87 -6.89 1.26
CA PHE A 82 3.89 -7.59 0.47
C PHE A 82 3.39 -8.87 -0.22
N SER A 83 2.18 -9.33 0.10
CA SER A 83 1.62 -10.58 -0.45
C SER A 83 0.21 -10.39 -0.98
N LEU A 84 -0.16 -11.23 -1.95
CA LEU A 84 -1.51 -11.28 -2.52
C LEU A 84 -2.54 -11.72 -1.48
N ASP A 85 -2.19 -12.67 -0.60
CA ASP A 85 -3.04 -13.12 0.50
C ASP A 85 -3.31 -11.99 1.49
N ARG A 86 -2.26 -11.27 1.91
CA ARG A 86 -2.42 -10.13 2.80
C ARG A 86 -3.26 -9.04 2.16
N TYR A 87 -3.04 -8.78 0.87
CA TYR A 87 -3.81 -7.80 0.13
C TYR A 87 -5.31 -8.15 0.07
N GLN A 88 -5.65 -9.42 -0.15
CA GLN A 88 -7.04 -9.88 -0.08
C GLN A 88 -7.65 -9.62 1.31
N LYS A 89 -6.93 -9.97 2.38
CA LYS A 89 -7.38 -9.71 3.77
C LYS A 89 -7.57 -8.21 4.05
N VAL A 90 -6.75 -7.34 3.47
CA VAL A 90 -6.89 -5.88 3.58
C VAL A 90 -8.17 -5.40 2.89
N MET A 91 -8.45 -5.86 1.67
CA MET A 91 -9.68 -5.49 0.95
C MET A 91 -10.92 -6.02 1.67
N ASP A 92 -10.86 -7.23 2.22
CA ASP A 92 -11.94 -7.81 3.02
C ASP A 92 -12.21 -6.98 4.30
N ALA A 93 -11.16 -6.56 5.02
CA ALA A 93 -11.29 -5.70 6.19
C ALA A 93 -11.93 -4.34 5.85
N TYR A 94 -11.61 -3.79 4.68
CA TYR A 94 -12.22 -2.55 4.18
C TYR A 94 -13.72 -2.72 3.89
N ILE A 95 -14.08 -3.74 3.10
CA ILE A 95 -15.48 -4.02 2.75
C ILE A 95 -16.29 -4.33 4.01
N ASP A 96 -15.74 -5.10 4.95
CA ASP A 96 -16.40 -5.42 6.21
C ASP A 96 -16.63 -4.17 7.06
N GLY A 97 -15.64 -3.28 7.17
CA GLY A 97 -15.80 -2.02 7.91
C GLY A 97 -16.88 -1.13 7.30
N LEU A 98 -16.91 -1.00 5.97
CA LEU A 98 -17.97 -0.26 5.27
C LEU A 98 -19.34 -0.90 5.46
N THR A 99 -19.40 -2.24 5.47
CA THR A 99 -20.65 -2.99 5.71
C THR A 99 -21.19 -2.72 7.10
N GLU A 100 -20.36 -2.83 8.15
CA GLU A 100 -20.74 -2.51 9.53
C GLU A 100 -21.30 -1.09 9.65
N ARG A 101 -20.63 -0.13 9.01
CA ARG A 101 -21.05 1.27 8.99
C ARG A 101 -22.41 1.44 8.31
N ALA A 102 -22.58 0.83 7.15
CA ALA A 102 -23.81 0.92 6.36
C ALA A 102 -24.99 0.22 7.06
N ASP A 103 -24.76 -0.88 7.76
CA ASP A 103 -25.77 -1.61 8.54
C ASP A 103 -26.19 -0.84 9.80
N ALA A 104 -25.29 -0.02 10.35
CA ALA A 104 -25.62 0.97 11.38
C ALA A 104 -26.36 2.20 10.84
N GLY A 105 -26.67 2.26 9.54
CA GLY A 105 -27.36 3.38 8.90
C GLY A 105 -26.52 4.65 8.75
N LEU A 106 -25.19 4.54 8.87
CA LEU A 106 -24.26 5.66 8.74
C LEU A 106 -23.77 5.82 7.29
N ASP A 107 -23.50 7.06 6.88
CA ASP A 107 -23.03 7.38 5.53
C ASP A 107 -21.62 6.82 5.26
N VAL A 108 -21.45 6.15 4.13
CA VAL A 108 -20.20 5.56 3.65
C VAL A 108 -19.50 6.38 2.58
N SER A 109 -20.16 7.40 2.02
CA SER A 109 -19.68 8.13 0.84
C SER A 109 -18.41 8.96 1.08
N GLY A 110 -18.21 9.41 2.32
CA GLY A 110 -17.03 10.14 2.76
C GLY A 110 -15.85 9.28 3.21
N VAL A 111 -15.96 7.94 3.18
CA VAL A 111 -14.88 7.04 3.61
C VAL A 111 -13.99 6.67 2.43
N ALA A 112 -12.72 7.05 2.52
CA ALA A 112 -11.69 6.75 1.53
C ALA A 112 -10.59 5.85 2.11
N SER A 113 -10.04 4.97 1.28
CA SER A 113 -8.89 4.16 1.67
C SER A 113 -8.00 3.86 0.48
N VAL A 114 -6.70 3.69 0.75
CA VAL A 114 -5.71 3.17 -0.19
C VAL A 114 -4.98 1.99 0.44
N ALA A 115 -4.54 1.06 -0.39
CA ALA A 115 -3.79 -0.11 0.03
C ALA A 115 -2.38 -0.08 -0.57
N SER A 116 -1.41 0.38 0.23
CA SER A 116 -0.01 0.55 -0.15
C SER A 116 0.70 -0.79 -0.30
N PHE A 117 0.73 -1.29 -1.54
CA PHE A 117 1.39 -2.51 -1.98
C PHE A 117 2.84 -2.22 -2.40
N PHE A 118 3.80 -2.86 -1.76
CA PHE A 118 5.22 -2.56 -1.92
C PHE A 118 5.82 -3.30 -3.12
N ILE A 119 6.56 -2.56 -3.94
CA ILE A 119 7.06 -3.04 -5.24
C ILE A 119 8.55 -3.43 -5.16
N SER A 120 9.47 -2.46 -5.15
CA SER A 120 10.90 -2.74 -5.35
C SER A 120 11.57 -3.66 -4.31
N ARG A 121 11.00 -3.75 -3.10
CA ARG A 121 11.50 -4.66 -2.06
C ARG A 121 11.32 -6.13 -2.44
N VAL A 122 10.29 -6.44 -3.23
CA VAL A 122 10.00 -7.79 -3.71
C VAL A 122 11.08 -8.24 -4.68
N ASP A 123 11.37 -7.45 -5.72
CA ASP A 123 12.45 -7.80 -6.66
C ASP A 123 13.81 -7.86 -5.96
N SER A 124 14.10 -6.95 -5.00
CA SER A 124 15.37 -6.97 -4.29
C SER A 124 15.63 -8.31 -3.57
N GLU A 125 14.60 -8.88 -2.91
CA GLU A 125 14.72 -10.16 -2.22
C GLU A 125 14.59 -11.36 -3.17
N VAL A 126 13.68 -11.31 -4.15
CA VAL A 126 13.50 -12.39 -5.12
C VAL A 126 14.73 -12.53 -6.02
N ASP A 127 15.30 -11.44 -6.52
CA ASP A 127 16.50 -11.46 -7.35
C ASP A 127 17.67 -12.09 -6.58
N LYS A 128 17.84 -11.75 -5.30
CA LYS A 128 18.85 -12.38 -4.42
C LYS A 128 18.66 -13.90 -4.30
N ARG A 129 17.41 -14.38 -4.16
CA ARG A 129 17.11 -15.83 -4.13
C ARG A 129 17.38 -16.50 -5.47
N LEU A 130 17.00 -15.87 -6.58
CA LEU A 130 17.26 -16.35 -7.93
C LEU A 130 18.76 -16.40 -8.25
N GLU A 131 19.54 -15.43 -7.77
CA GLU A 131 21.00 -15.41 -7.88
C GLU A 131 21.65 -16.52 -7.06
N ALA A 132 21.15 -16.80 -5.87
CA ALA A 132 21.61 -17.92 -5.05
C ALA A 132 21.32 -19.28 -5.71
N ILE A 133 20.20 -19.42 -6.43
CA ILE A 133 19.90 -20.61 -7.25
C ILE A 133 20.87 -20.71 -8.44
N GLY A 134 21.18 -19.59 -9.09
CA GLY A 134 22.29 -19.46 -10.04
C GLY A 134 22.12 -20.17 -11.39
N THR A 135 20.98 -20.83 -11.65
CA THR A 135 20.72 -21.46 -12.95
C THR A 135 20.36 -20.41 -14.01
N PRO A 136 20.65 -20.65 -15.32
CA PRO A 136 20.22 -19.73 -16.37
C PRO A 136 18.71 -19.47 -16.38
N ALA A 137 17.91 -20.47 -16.00
CA ALA A 137 16.46 -20.34 -15.87
C ALA A 137 16.06 -19.42 -14.72
N ALA A 138 16.75 -19.46 -13.59
CA ALA A 138 16.49 -18.57 -12.45
C ALA A 138 16.93 -17.13 -12.74
N LEU A 139 18.15 -16.96 -13.27
CA LEU A 139 18.69 -15.63 -13.58
C LEU A 139 17.88 -14.88 -14.64
N ALA A 140 17.15 -15.60 -15.51
CA ALA A 140 16.26 -15.04 -16.51
C ALA A 140 14.93 -14.50 -15.96
N GLU A 141 14.59 -14.78 -14.69
CA GLU A 141 13.38 -14.28 -14.03
C GLU A 141 13.62 -13.06 -13.13
N ARG A 142 14.86 -12.57 -13.05
CA ARG A 142 15.19 -11.38 -12.27
C ARG A 142 14.47 -10.13 -12.77
N GLY A 143 14.07 -9.26 -11.84
CA GLY A 143 13.40 -7.99 -12.12
C GLY A 143 11.96 -8.12 -12.63
N LYS A 144 11.36 -9.31 -12.56
CA LYS A 144 9.98 -9.56 -13.03
C LYS A 144 8.98 -9.78 -11.91
N ALA A 145 9.43 -10.16 -10.71
CA ALA A 145 8.56 -10.64 -9.65
C ALA A 145 7.63 -9.55 -9.14
N ALA A 146 8.15 -8.34 -8.88
CA ALA A 146 7.39 -7.24 -8.32
C ALA A 146 6.29 -6.75 -9.27
N VAL A 147 6.62 -6.58 -10.57
CA VAL A 147 5.62 -6.18 -11.59
C VAL A 147 4.57 -7.27 -11.76
N ALA A 148 4.98 -8.54 -11.89
CA ALA A 148 4.03 -9.65 -11.99
C ALA A 148 3.09 -9.69 -10.78
N GLN A 149 3.62 -9.55 -9.56
CA GLN A 149 2.83 -9.53 -8.35
C GLN A 149 1.83 -8.36 -8.30
N ALA A 150 2.25 -7.16 -8.69
CA ALA A 150 1.37 -5.99 -8.71
C ALA A 150 0.23 -6.13 -9.72
N ARG A 151 0.48 -6.72 -10.89
CA ARG A 151 -0.56 -7.04 -11.89
C ARG A 151 -1.57 -8.06 -11.33
N LEU A 152 -1.09 -9.09 -10.62
CA LEU A 152 -1.95 -10.07 -9.93
C LEU A 152 -2.74 -9.45 -8.76
N ALA A 153 -2.14 -8.49 -8.06
CA ALA A 153 -2.82 -7.71 -7.04
C ALA A 153 -3.94 -6.87 -7.66
N TYR A 154 -3.67 -6.19 -8.78
CA TYR A 154 -4.68 -5.42 -9.52
C TYR A 154 -5.82 -6.30 -10.05
N GLU A 155 -5.53 -7.51 -10.54
CA GLU A 155 -6.57 -8.49 -10.88
C GLU A 155 -7.46 -8.86 -9.67
N SER A 156 -6.84 -9.06 -8.50
CA SER A 156 -7.57 -9.36 -7.25
C SER A 156 -8.43 -8.18 -6.79
N PHE A 157 -7.94 -6.95 -7.00
CA PHE A 157 -8.68 -5.71 -6.77
C PHE A 157 -9.95 -5.63 -7.63
N GLU A 158 -9.83 -5.79 -8.94
CA GLU A 158 -10.98 -5.74 -9.84
C GLU A 158 -12.03 -6.80 -9.49
N ARG A 159 -11.58 -8.01 -9.13
CA ARG A 159 -12.49 -9.07 -8.69
C ARG A 159 -13.21 -8.72 -7.39
N THR A 160 -12.47 -8.18 -6.41
CA THR A 160 -13.02 -7.89 -5.07
C THR A 160 -13.98 -6.70 -5.07
N PHE A 161 -13.67 -5.66 -5.85
CA PHE A 161 -14.53 -4.48 -6.01
C PHE A 161 -15.50 -4.65 -7.19
N SER A 162 -16.11 -5.83 -7.27
CA SER A 162 -17.18 -6.16 -8.21
C SER A 162 -18.18 -7.14 -7.58
N GLY A 163 -19.28 -7.41 -8.28
CA GLY A 163 -20.28 -8.37 -7.82
C GLY A 163 -21.20 -7.83 -6.71
N SER A 164 -22.08 -8.69 -6.19
CA SER A 164 -23.19 -8.28 -5.32
C SER A 164 -22.75 -7.64 -4.00
N ARG A 165 -21.71 -8.19 -3.36
CA ARG A 165 -21.18 -7.68 -2.08
C ARG A 165 -20.65 -6.26 -2.21
N TRP A 166 -19.93 -5.94 -3.28
CA TRP A 166 -19.45 -4.57 -3.53
C TRP A 166 -20.58 -3.65 -4.00
N ASN A 167 -21.41 -4.11 -4.94
CA ASN A 167 -22.46 -3.29 -5.54
C ASN A 167 -23.48 -2.77 -4.50
N SER A 168 -23.73 -3.51 -3.41
CA SER A 168 -24.62 -3.06 -2.33
C SER A 168 -24.06 -1.88 -1.54
N LEU A 169 -22.73 -1.73 -1.44
CA LEU A 169 -22.05 -0.60 -0.83
C LEU A 169 -21.89 0.55 -1.83
N ALA A 170 -21.52 0.23 -3.06
CA ALA A 170 -21.35 1.22 -4.12
C ALA A 170 -22.66 2.00 -4.39
N THR A 171 -23.82 1.34 -4.35
CA THR A 171 -25.13 2.03 -4.47
C THR A 171 -25.44 2.97 -3.30
N LYS A 172 -24.77 2.80 -2.15
CA LYS A 172 -24.81 3.71 -1.00
C LYS A 172 -23.71 4.79 -1.05
N GLY A 173 -22.97 4.90 -2.16
CA GLY A 173 -21.94 5.91 -2.38
C GLY A 173 -20.53 5.49 -1.94
N ALA A 174 -20.30 4.24 -1.54
CA ALA A 174 -18.96 3.77 -1.16
C ALA A 174 -17.97 3.86 -2.33
N ARG A 175 -16.70 4.11 -2.01
CA ARG A 175 -15.59 4.20 -2.97
C ARG A 175 -14.70 2.97 -2.90
N VAL A 176 -14.10 2.57 -4.01
CA VAL A 176 -13.14 1.45 -4.02
C VAL A 176 -11.92 1.81 -3.17
N GLN A 177 -11.33 0.83 -2.48
CA GLN A 177 -10.00 1.01 -1.87
C GLN A 177 -8.96 0.88 -2.97
N ARG A 178 -8.40 2.00 -3.41
CA ARG A 178 -7.47 2.03 -4.54
C ARG A 178 -6.17 1.30 -4.19
N PRO A 179 -5.62 0.44 -5.06
CA PRO A 179 -4.24 -0.03 -4.92
C PRO A 179 -3.30 1.18 -4.98
N LEU A 180 -2.35 1.23 -4.05
CA LEU A 180 -1.31 2.24 -4.04
C LEU A 180 0.05 1.55 -4.19
N TRP A 181 0.76 1.83 -5.27
CA TRP A 181 2.10 1.29 -5.52
C TRP A 181 3.13 2.07 -4.70
N ALA A 182 3.73 1.40 -3.72
CA ALA A 182 4.71 1.98 -2.82
C ALA A 182 6.10 1.40 -3.07
N SER A 183 7.14 2.16 -2.68
CA SER A 183 8.53 1.75 -2.92
C SER A 183 8.79 1.48 -4.40
N THR A 184 8.43 2.41 -5.27
CA THR A 184 8.51 2.30 -6.74
C THR A 184 9.78 2.89 -7.36
N SER A 185 10.79 3.21 -6.55
CA SER A 185 12.14 3.48 -7.07
C SER A 185 12.87 2.18 -7.37
N THR A 186 13.41 2.07 -8.58
CA THR A 186 14.30 0.98 -8.98
C THR A 186 15.54 0.93 -8.09
N LYS A 187 15.91 -0.26 -7.63
CA LYS A 187 17.08 -0.49 -6.75
C LYS A 187 18.28 -1.08 -7.47
N ASN A 188 18.03 -1.79 -8.56
CA ASN A 188 19.06 -2.41 -9.39
C ASN A 188 19.41 -1.46 -10.55
N PRO A 189 20.65 -0.95 -10.67
CA PRO A 189 21.04 -0.03 -11.73
C PRO A 189 21.02 -0.66 -13.14
N ALA A 190 20.88 -1.99 -13.25
CA ALA A 190 20.69 -2.66 -14.52
C ALA A 190 19.26 -2.54 -15.07
N TYR A 191 18.31 -2.09 -14.26
CA TYR A 191 16.91 -1.88 -14.67
C TYR A 191 16.68 -0.38 -14.93
N PRO A 192 15.73 -0.03 -15.82
CA PRO A 192 15.30 1.35 -15.97
C PRO A 192 14.88 1.94 -14.61
N ASP A 193 15.29 3.17 -14.31
CA ASP A 193 14.91 3.91 -13.11
C ASP A 193 13.42 4.29 -13.07
N THR A 194 12.74 4.25 -14.22
CA THR A 194 11.29 4.39 -14.38
C THR A 194 10.51 3.07 -14.36
N LEU A 195 11.19 1.90 -14.31
CA LEU A 195 10.59 0.56 -14.54
C LEU A 195 9.25 0.38 -13.84
N TYR A 196 9.19 0.61 -12.54
CA TYR A 196 7.96 0.35 -11.78
C TYR A 196 6.86 1.38 -12.03
N VAL A 197 7.20 2.62 -12.38
CA VAL A 197 6.17 3.61 -12.72
C VAL A 197 5.57 3.27 -14.07
N ASP A 198 6.42 3.05 -15.08
CA ASP A 198 6.01 2.72 -16.45
C ASP A 198 5.14 1.46 -16.51
N GLN A 199 5.41 0.47 -15.66
CA GLN A 199 4.72 -0.83 -15.70
C GLN A 199 3.43 -0.89 -14.88
N LEU A 200 3.14 0.10 -14.01
CA LEU A 200 2.05 0.00 -13.03
C LEU A 200 0.93 1.05 -13.21
N ILE A 201 0.87 1.70 -14.37
CA ILE A 201 -0.17 2.71 -14.66
C ILE A 201 -1.49 2.01 -15.03
N GLY A 202 -2.57 2.39 -14.34
CA GLY A 202 -3.93 2.06 -14.76
C GLY A 202 -5.03 2.68 -13.88
N PRO A 203 -6.30 2.42 -14.23
CA PRO A 203 -7.45 3.02 -13.57
C PRO A 203 -7.50 2.73 -12.07
N GLU A 204 -8.03 3.67 -11.28
CA GLU A 204 -8.25 3.51 -9.84
C GLU A 204 -7.00 3.13 -9.04
N THR A 205 -5.80 3.50 -9.52
CA THR A 205 -4.54 3.28 -8.80
C THR A 205 -3.90 4.59 -8.36
N VAL A 206 -3.03 4.49 -7.36
CA VAL A 206 -2.15 5.58 -6.91
C VAL A 206 -0.71 5.07 -6.98
N ASN A 207 0.25 5.93 -7.28
CA ASN A 207 1.67 5.62 -7.11
C ASN A 207 2.29 6.68 -6.20
N THR A 208 2.98 6.25 -5.13
CA THR A 208 3.72 7.17 -4.25
C THR A 208 5.19 7.15 -4.62
N LEU A 209 5.67 8.30 -5.10
CA LEU A 209 6.99 8.45 -5.70
C LEU A 209 7.86 9.35 -4.79
N PRO A 210 9.12 8.98 -4.53
CA PRO A 210 10.09 9.95 -4.04
C PRO A 210 10.50 10.91 -5.16
N ASP A 211 11.00 12.08 -4.79
CA ASP A 211 11.33 13.18 -5.70
C ASP A 211 12.19 12.74 -6.91
N ALA A 212 13.24 11.95 -6.67
CA ALA A 212 14.11 11.47 -7.74
C ALA A 212 13.38 10.59 -8.77
N THR A 213 12.40 9.79 -8.36
CA THR A 213 11.59 8.98 -9.30
C THR A 213 10.57 9.85 -10.04
N VAL A 214 10.06 10.92 -9.42
CA VAL A 214 9.23 11.92 -10.10
C VAL A 214 10.04 12.61 -11.20
N GLU A 215 11.26 13.04 -10.90
CA GLU A 215 12.17 13.69 -11.85
C GLU A 215 12.52 12.77 -13.03
N ALA A 216 12.90 11.52 -12.77
CA ALA A 216 13.21 10.54 -13.82
C ALA A 216 12.01 10.27 -14.72
N PHE A 217 10.83 10.04 -14.14
CA PHE A 217 9.62 9.80 -14.92
C PHE A 217 9.18 11.03 -15.73
N ALA A 218 9.38 12.24 -15.22
CA ALA A 218 9.10 13.47 -15.95
C ALA A 218 10.04 13.68 -17.16
N ASP A 219 11.30 13.23 -17.05
CA ASP A 219 12.30 13.34 -18.12
C ASP A 219 12.06 12.31 -19.24
N HIS A 220 11.87 11.03 -18.88
CA HIS A 220 11.85 9.93 -19.87
C HIS A 220 10.88 8.78 -19.53
N GLY A 221 9.89 9.02 -18.67
CA GLY A 221 8.84 8.03 -18.39
C GLY A 221 7.90 7.78 -19.56
N THR A 222 7.25 6.62 -19.55
CA THR A 222 6.27 6.23 -20.58
C THR A 222 4.87 6.18 -20.00
N VAL A 223 3.97 7.03 -20.49
CA VAL A 223 2.56 7.03 -20.10
C VAL A 223 1.77 6.06 -20.97
N ALA A 224 1.48 4.87 -20.43
CA ALA A 224 0.61 3.88 -21.06
C ALA A 224 -0.16 3.10 -19.98
N ARG A 225 -1.35 2.57 -20.30
CA ARG A 225 -2.03 1.62 -19.41
C ARG A 225 -1.33 0.26 -19.50
N THR A 226 -0.71 -0.16 -18.40
CA THR A 226 0.17 -1.34 -18.35
C THR A 226 -0.13 -2.27 -17.18
N ILE A 227 -0.84 -1.81 -16.16
CA ILE A 227 -1.10 -2.60 -14.94
C ILE A 227 -1.92 -3.87 -15.20
N ASP A 228 -2.73 -3.87 -16.25
CA ASP A 228 -3.54 -5.01 -16.65
C ASP A 228 -3.12 -5.60 -17.99
N ALA A 229 -1.97 -5.17 -18.51
CA ALA A 229 -1.31 -5.81 -19.63
C ALA A 229 -0.70 -7.16 -19.20
N GLU A 230 -0.59 -8.09 -20.14
CA GLU A 230 0.17 -9.33 -19.97
C GLU A 230 -0.14 -10.15 -18.69
N ARG A 231 -1.42 -10.22 -18.29
CA ARG A 231 -1.83 -11.02 -17.11
C ARG A 231 -1.38 -12.47 -17.20
N THR A 232 -1.51 -13.08 -18.38
CA THR A 232 -1.06 -14.46 -18.63
C THR A 232 0.42 -14.63 -18.34
N GLU A 233 1.26 -13.67 -18.72
CA GLU A 233 2.69 -13.72 -18.40
C GLU A 233 2.95 -13.52 -16.91
N SER A 234 2.17 -12.66 -16.25
CA SER A 234 2.29 -12.46 -14.79
C SER A 234 1.98 -13.74 -14.01
N HIS A 235 0.94 -14.48 -14.39
CA HIS A 235 0.62 -15.81 -13.84
C HIS A 235 1.74 -16.83 -14.14
N ARG A 236 2.36 -16.75 -15.32
CA ARG A 236 3.47 -17.62 -15.72
C ARG A 236 4.72 -17.35 -14.88
N VAL A 237 5.12 -16.09 -14.74
CA VAL A 237 6.25 -15.67 -13.87
C VAL A 237 6.01 -16.17 -12.45
N TRP A 238 4.80 -15.95 -11.92
CA TRP A 238 4.44 -16.37 -10.57
C TRP A 238 4.56 -17.89 -10.36
N SER A 239 4.04 -18.68 -11.30
CA SER A 239 4.18 -20.14 -11.30
C SER A 239 5.64 -20.57 -11.39
N ARG A 240 6.41 -19.94 -12.27
CA ARG A 240 7.82 -20.27 -12.52
C ARG A 240 8.73 -19.98 -11.33
N LEU A 241 8.48 -18.91 -10.58
CA LEU A 241 9.20 -18.63 -9.33
C LEU A 241 9.07 -19.82 -8.35
N THR A 242 7.87 -20.38 -8.23
CA THR A 242 7.62 -21.57 -7.40
C THR A 242 8.35 -22.80 -7.93
N GLU A 243 8.29 -23.05 -9.25
CA GLU A 243 9.00 -24.16 -9.90
C GLU A 243 10.52 -24.08 -9.73
N LEU A 244 11.08 -22.87 -9.68
CA LEU A 244 12.49 -22.60 -9.42
C LEU A 244 12.87 -22.72 -7.94
N GLY A 245 11.90 -22.95 -7.05
CA GLY A 245 12.11 -23.10 -5.60
C GLY A 245 12.09 -21.79 -4.81
N VAL A 246 11.56 -20.69 -5.38
CA VAL A 246 11.36 -19.43 -4.65
C VAL A 246 10.03 -19.50 -3.89
N ASP A 247 10.12 -19.64 -2.56
CA ASP A 247 8.95 -19.57 -1.68
C ASP A 247 8.50 -18.11 -1.49
N MET A 248 7.45 -17.70 -2.22
CA MET A 248 6.89 -16.34 -2.13
C MET A 248 6.17 -16.06 -0.79
N SER A 249 5.77 -17.09 -0.04
CA SER A 249 5.24 -16.90 1.31
C SER A 249 6.36 -16.46 2.24
N ASP A 250 7.48 -17.19 2.23
CA ASP A 250 8.65 -16.83 3.05
C ASP A 250 9.26 -15.47 2.65
N VAL A 251 9.29 -15.14 1.34
CA VAL A 251 9.67 -13.78 0.88
C VAL A 251 8.77 -12.73 1.54
N SER A 252 7.45 -12.93 1.50
CA SER A 252 6.49 -11.97 2.04
C SER A 252 6.61 -11.81 3.54
N ASP A 253 6.77 -12.92 4.28
CA ASP A 253 6.92 -12.91 5.73
C ASP A 253 8.22 -12.23 6.16
N LEU A 254 9.31 -12.44 5.41
CA LEU A 254 10.57 -11.73 5.62
C LEU A 254 10.39 -10.22 5.41
N LEU A 255 9.79 -9.81 4.29
CA LEU A 255 9.59 -8.40 3.97
C LEU A 255 8.66 -7.69 4.95
N GLU A 256 7.62 -8.37 5.46
CA GLU A 256 6.76 -7.84 6.51
C GLU A 256 7.56 -7.58 7.80
N ARG A 257 8.31 -8.59 8.28
CA ARG A 257 9.15 -8.46 9.50
C ARG A 257 10.20 -7.35 9.36
N GLU A 258 10.93 -7.32 8.26
CA GLU A 258 11.95 -6.31 7.99
C GLU A 258 11.32 -4.92 7.81
N GLY A 259 10.14 -4.85 7.18
CA GLY A 259 9.36 -3.63 7.02
C GLY A 259 8.99 -3.01 8.36
N VAL A 260 8.37 -3.79 9.24
CA VAL A 260 8.00 -3.35 10.60
C VAL A 260 9.25 -2.94 11.39
N ALA A 261 10.31 -3.75 11.36
CA ALA A 261 11.56 -3.45 12.09
C ALA A 261 12.22 -2.16 11.60
N SER A 262 12.27 -1.93 10.29
CA SER A 262 12.83 -0.70 9.68
C SER A 262 12.02 0.53 10.07
N PHE A 263 10.69 0.43 10.15
CA PHE A 263 9.83 1.55 10.54
C PHE A 263 9.99 1.88 12.03
N ARG A 264 10.03 0.87 12.91
CA ARG A 264 10.31 1.04 14.34
C ARG A 264 11.66 1.71 14.57
N LYS A 265 12.71 1.21 13.91
CA LYS A 265 14.05 1.80 14.01
C LYS A 265 14.07 3.28 13.60
N SER A 266 13.47 3.61 12.46
CA SER A 266 13.41 4.99 11.96
C SER A 266 12.64 5.91 12.91
N PHE A 267 11.59 5.39 13.55
CA PHE A 267 10.82 6.13 14.55
C PHE A 267 11.62 6.36 15.84
N ASP A 268 12.28 5.33 16.36
CA ASP A 268 13.10 5.43 17.57
C ASP A 268 14.26 6.43 17.37
N GLU A 269 14.90 6.43 16.19
CA GLU A 269 15.92 7.41 15.81
C GLU A 269 15.37 8.84 15.78
N LEU A 270 14.16 9.05 15.23
CA LEU A 270 13.48 10.34 15.25
C LEU A 270 13.19 10.82 16.67
N ILE A 271 12.64 9.95 17.53
CA ILE A 271 12.32 10.29 18.92
C ILE A 271 13.58 10.59 19.73
N SER A 272 14.68 9.85 19.51
CA SER A 272 15.99 10.14 20.11
C SER A 272 16.46 11.53 19.71
N ALA A 273 16.47 11.84 18.41
CA ALA A 273 16.91 13.14 17.90
C ALA A 273 16.08 14.31 18.46
N LEU A 274 14.76 14.13 18.59
CA LEU A 274 13.88 15.13 19.20
C LEU A 274 14.14 15.29 20.70
N THR A 275 14.40 14.20 21.41
CA THR A 275 14.73 14.22 22.85
C THR A 275 16.05 14.95 23.09
N ASP A 276 17.08 14.65 22.29
CA ASP A 276 18.39 15.30 22.35
C ASP A 276 18.27 16.79 22.04
N LYS A 277 17.49 17.16 21.02
CA LYS A 277 17.25 18.57 20.69
C LYS A 277 16.54 19.29 21.82
N ARG A 278 15.54 18.67 22.46
CA ARG A 278 14.83 19.26 23.62
C ARG A 278 15.75 19.44 24.83
N ALA A 279 16.65 18.50 25.09
CA ALA A 279 17.59 18.58 26.22
C ALA A 279 18.65 19.68 26.02
N ASN A 280 18.91 20.07 24.76
CA ASN A 280 19.86 21.10 24.37
C ASN A 280 19.22 22.48 24.11
N LEU A 281 17.93 22.65 24.40
CA LEU A 281 17.20 23.93 24.37
C LEU A 281 17.09 24.52 25.79
#